data_AF-A0A1I4Q3Q5-F1
#
_entry.id   AF-A0A1I4Q3Q5-F1
#
_cell.length_a   1.000
_cell.length_b   1.000
_cell.length_c   1.000
_cell.angle_alpha   90.00
_cell.angle_beta   90.00
_cell.angle_gamma   90.00
#
_symmetry.space_group_name_H-M   'P 1'
#
loop_
_entity.id
_entity.type
_entity.pdbx_description
1 polymer ?
#
loop_
_entity_poly.entity_id
_entity_poly.type
_entity_poly.pdbx_seq_one_letter_code
_entity_poly.pdbx_strand_id
1 'polypeptide(L)'
;MISWRKSNININKPDELNIEREYRETSTEVKVMKKTGVLISLLIFILVPSQIYAQPDVECPKLKTFENTTMEDKDELLKALKVIVPDIYAEGEYGELYSEWEVITALPFPKTVGKEKDEAYYEMAKNFCGEEIADKSWLVRLYFPKWEGISASALEGQIFLAKSKDNEWFVWFRYH
;
A
#
# COMPACT_ATOMS: atom_id res chain seq x y z
N MET A 1 -60.65 -16.71 -71.28
CA MET A 1 -60.23 -17.99 -71.89
C MET A 1 -58.72 -18.08 -71.80
N ILE A 2 -58.14 -19.29 -71.66
CA ILE A 2 -56.69 -19.63 -71.49
C ILE A 2 -56.25 -19.91 -70.03
N SER A 3 -56.67 -21.04 -69.48
CA SER A 3 -55.95 -22.33 -69.43
C SER A 3 -54.42 -22.37 -69.17
N TRP A 4 -54.07 -22.91 -67.99
CA TRP A 4 -52.98 -23.85 -67.63
C TRP A 4 -51.48 -23.47 -67.76
N ARG A 5 -50.72 -23.64 -66.67
CA ARG A 5 -49.80 -24.80 -66.45
C ARG A 5 -49.04 -24.68 -65.12
N LYS A 6 -49.07 -25.75 -64.32
CA LYS A 6 -48.03 -26.05 -63.31
C LYS A 6 -46.79 -26.57 -64.05
N SER A 7 -45.61 -26.06 -63.69
CA SER A 7 -44.32 -26.68 -64.02
C SER A 7 -43.55 -26.96 -62.73
N ASN A 8 -43.36 -28.25 -62.45
CA ASN A 8 -42.42 -28.75 -61.45
C ASN A 8 -41.00 -28.47 -61.92
N ILE A 9 -40.19 -27.79 -61.10
CA ILE A 9 -38.74 -27.74 -61.26
C ILE A 9 -38.12 -28.40 -60.03
N ASN A 10 -37.32 -29.42 -60.32
CA ASN A 10 -36.63 -30.30 -59.40
C ASN A 10 -35.39 -29.57 -58.83
N ILE A 11 -35.31 -29.40 -57.51
CA ILE A 11 -34.15 -28.79 -56.83
C ILE A 11 -33.21 -29.93 -56.44
N ASN A 12 -32.09 -30.05 -57.15
CA ASN A 12 -30.99 -30.93 -56.74
C ASN A 12 -30.39 -30.42 -55.43
N LYS A 13 -30.43 -31.26 -54.39
CA LYS A 13 -29.84 -31.02 -53.06
C LYS A 13 -28.32 -31.28 -53.14
N PRO A 14 -27.45 -30.31 -52.78
CA PRO A 14 -26.01 -30.56 -52.73
C PRO A 14 -25.64 -31.47 -51.54
N ASP A 15 -24.63 -32.33 -51.77
CA ASP A 15 -24.14 -33.39 -50.88
C ASP A 15 -23.71 -32.89 -49.49
N GLU A 16 -24.42 -33.34 -48.45
CA GLU A 16 -24.18 -33.04 -47.03
C GLU A 16 -22.77 -33.47 -46.55
N LEU A 17 -22.09 -34.37 -47.26
CA LEU A 17 -20.80 -34.93 -46.89
C LEU A 17 -19.60 -33.97 -47.05
N ASN A 18 -19.69 -32.95 -47.90
CA ASN A 18 -18.59 -31.98 -48.06
C ASN A 18 -18.62 -30.89 -46.98
N ILE A 19 -19.80 -30.51 -46.51
CA ILE A 19 -19.98 -29.48 -45.46
C ILE A 19 -19.50 -30.01 -44.10
N GLU A 20 -19.80 -31.28 -43.80
CA GLU A 20 -19.34 -31.98 -42.59
C GLU A 20 -17.81 -32.07 -42.48
N ARG A 21 -17.09 -32.20 -43.60
CA ARG A 21 -15.63 -32.36 -43.60
C ARG A 21 -14.91 -31.04 -43.31
N GLU A 22 -15.34 -29.96 -43.96
CA GLU A 22 -14.79 -28.60 -43.78
C GLU A 22 -15.06 -28.05 -42.36
N TYR A 23 -16.22 -28.38 -41.79
CA TYR A 23 -16.56 -28.03 -40.41
C TYR A 23 -15.72 -28.80 -39.38
N ARG A 24 -15.35 -30.06 -39.68
CA ARG A 24 -14.56 -30.89 -38.76
C ARG A 24 -13.09 -30.43 -38.69
N GLU A 25 -12.49 -30.04 -39.81
CA GLU A 25 -11.12 -29.52 -39.85
C GLU A 25 -10.99 -28.17 -39.11
N THR A 26 -11.89 -27.23 -39.38
CA THR A 26 -11.92 -25.92 -38.68
C THR A 26 -12.17 -26.04 -37.17
N SER A 27 -13.01 -26.99 -36.74
CA SER A 27 -13.28 -27.20 -35.30
C SER A 27 -12.11 -27.81 -34.52
N THR A 28 -11.24 -28.57 -35.19
CA THR A 28 -10.12 -29.26 -34.54
C THR A 28 -8.95 -28.31 -34.31
N GLU A 29 -8.65 -27.43 -35.27
CA GLU A 29 -7.61 -26.39 -35.13
C GLU A 29 -7.95 -25.37 -34.03
N VAL A 30 -9.20 -24.89 -33.96
CA VAL A 30 -9.65 -23.92 -32.94
C VAL A 30 -9.57 -24.52 -31.52
N LYS A 31 -9.82 -25.83 -31.37
CA LYS A 31 -9.85 -26.49 -30.06
C LYS A 31 -8.46 -26.76 -29.48
N VAL A 32 -7.46 -27.01 -30.34
CA VAL A 32 -6.06 -27.19 -29.93
C VAL A 32 -5.44 -25.85 -29.52
N MET A 33 -5.74 -24.78 -30.25
CA MET A 33 -5.17 -23.44 -30.02
C MET A 33 -5.69 -22.76 -28.73
N LYS A 34 -6.90 -23.12 -28.29
CA LYS A 34 -7.53 -22.55 -27.09
C LYS A 34 -7.07 -23.19 -25.76
N LYS A 35 -6.63 -24.46 -25.78
CA LYS A 35 -6.15 -25.17 -24.58
C LYS A 35 -4.67 -24.95 -24.29
N THR A 36 -3.84 -24.78 -25.33
CA THR A 36 -2.39 -24.53 -25.20
C THR A 36 -2.08 -23.09 -24.81
N GLY A 37 -2.82 -22.09 -25.34
CA GLY A 37 -2.64 -20.69 -24.96
C GLY A 37 -2.94 -20.39 -23.48
N VAL A 38 -3.93 -21.08 -22.89
CA VAL A 38 -4.28 -20.90 -21.47
C VAL A 38 -3.20 -21.48 -20.54
N LEU A 39 -2.60 -22.63 -20.89
CA LEU A 39 -1.53 -23.24 -20.10
C LEU A 39 -0.24 -22.42 -20.13
N ILE A 40 0.11 -21.83 -21.29
CA ILE A 40 1.29 -20.97 -21.44
C ILE A 40 1.11 -19.65 -20.67
N SER A 41 -0.10 -19.07 -20.69
CA SER A 41 -0.41 -17.86 -19.92
C SER A 41 -0.35 -18.09 -18.40
N LEU A 42 -0.69 -19.28 -17.90
CA LEU A 42 -0.63 -19.60 -16.47
C LEU A 42 0.82 -19.81 -15.98
N LEU A 43 1.67 -20.39 -16.83
CA LEU A 43 3.09 -20.63 -16.51
C LEU A 43 3.90 -19.33 -16.40
N ILE A 44 3.54 -18.29 -17.15
CA ILE A 44 4.21 -16.97 -17.11
C ILE A 44 3.94 -16.25 -15.78
N PHE A 45 2.79 -16.42 -15.15
CA PHE A 45 2.47 -15.79 -13.85
C PHE A 45 3.23 -16.40 -12.66
N ILE A 46 3.70 -17.65 -12.76
CA ILE A 46 4.39 -18.35 -11.67
C ILE A 46 5.90 -18.05 -11.66
N LEU A 47 6.45 -17.61 -12.80
CA LEU A 47 7.90 -17.40 -12.98
C LEU A 47 8.36 -15.95 -12.80
N VAL A 48 7.45 -15.00 -12.55
CA VAL A 48 7.83 -13.62 -12.23
C VAL A 48 7.86 -13.48 -10.71
N PRO A 49 9.04 -13.44 -10.06
CA PRO A 49 9.11 -13.04 -8.66
C PRO A 49 8.73 -11.56 -8.56
N SER A 50 7.45 -11.28 -8.34
CA SER A 50 6.94 -9.94 -8.04
C SER A 50 7.22 -9.61 -6.58
N GLN A 51 8.49 -9.48 -6.23
CA GLN A 51 8.92 -8.72 -5.05
C GLN A 51 9.08 -7.26 -5.44
N ILE A 52 7.98 -6.63 -5.88
CA ILE A 52 7.92 -5.17 -5.92
C ILE A 52 7.67 -4.72 -4.48
N TYR A 53 8.69 -4.80 -3.64
CA TYR A 53 8.69 -3.99 -2.42
C TYR A 53 8.93 -2.57 -2.89
N ALA A 54 7.84 -1.80 -3.02
CA ALA A 54 7.94 -0.35 -3.02
C ALA A 54 8.45 0.04 -1.62
N GLN A 55 9.77 0.03 -1.43
CA GLN A 55 10.37 0.58 -0.23
C GLN A 55 10.09 2.08 -0.26
N PRO A 56 9.51 2.65 0.81
CA PRO A 56 9.32 4.08 0.88
C PRO A 56 10.69 4.75 0.81
N ASP A 57 10.80 5.81 0.02
CA ASP A 57 12.01 6.64 -0.07
C ASP A 57 12.11 7.47 1.22
N VAL A 58 12.57 6.83 2.30
CA VAL A 58 12.77 7.45 3.61
C VAL A 58 14.20 7.95 3.68
N GLU A 59 14.38 9.27 3.79
CA GLU A 59 15.70 9.85 4.01
C GLU A 59 16.16 9.56 5.45
N CYS A 60 17.04 8.57 5.59
CA CYS A 60 17.52 8.16 6.90
C CYS A 60 18.53 9.15 7.47
N PRO A 61 18.32 9.63 8.72
CA PRO A 61 19.22 10.58 9.34
C PRO A 61 20.53 9.91 9.78
N LYS A 62 21.60 10.70 9.90
CA LYS A 62 22.94 10.17 10.21
C LYS A 62 23.08 9.91 11.71
N LEU A 63 23.39 8.67 12.11
CA LEU A 63 23.55 8.29 13.53
C LEU A 63 24.45 9.22 14.35
N LYS A 64 25.49 9.81 13.75
CA LYS A 64 26.42 10.72 14.43
C LYS A 64 25.74 11.97 15.00
N THR A 65 24.54 12.31 14.52
CA THR A 65 23.76 13.47 15.00
C THR A 65 22.89 13.13 16.21
N PHE A 66 22.76 11.87 16.61
CA PHE A 66 21.82 11.43 17.64
C PHE A 66 22.43 11.49 19.03
N GLU A 67 21.65 12.00 19.97
CA GLU A 67 21.86 11.84 21.41
C GLU A 67 21.21 10.55 21.91
N ASN A 68 21.67 10.02 23.04
CA ASN A 68 21.01 8.91 23.71
C ASN A 68 19.96 9.49 24.67
N THR A 69 18.71 9.07 24.51
CA THR A 69 17.59 9.52 25.34
C THR A 69 17.06 8.41 26.24
N THR A 70 16.43 8.77 27.35
CA THR A 70 15.74 7.86 28.27
C THR A 70 14.32 8.34 28.53
N MET A 71 13.55 7.59 29.34
CA MET A 71 12.23 8.03 29.78
C MET A 71 12.25 9.36 30.56
N GLU A 72 13.40 9.79 31.08
CA GLU A 72 13.56 11.07 31.79
C GLU A 72 13.38 12.27 30.85
N ASP A 73 13.67 12.10 29.56
CA ASP A 73 13.53 13.14 28.54
C ASP A 73 12.07 13.34 28.07
N LYS A 74 11.13 12.52 28.56
CA LYS A 74 9.74 12.53 28.07
C LYS A 74 9.07 13.89 28.26
N ASP A 75 9.28 14.56 29.38
CA ASP A 75 8.67 15.86 29.64
C ASP A 75 9.22 16.96 28.73
N GLU A 76 10.50 16.84 28.34
CA GLU A 76 11.11 17.71 27.33
C GLU A 76 10.50 17.46 25.95
N LEU A 77 10.39 16.19 25.55
CA LEU A 77 9.73 15.80 24.30
C LEU A 77 8.29 16.33 24.24
N LEU A 78 7.49 16.14 25.29
CA LEU A 78 6.10 16.62 25.33
C LEU A 78 5.99 18.15 25.17
N LYS A 79 6.99 18.91 25.63
CA LYS A 79 7.06 20.35 25.37
C LYS A 79 7.42 20.63 23.92
N ALA A 80 8.39 19.91 23.35
CA ALA A 80 8.80 20.07 21.95
C ALA A 80 7.66 19.75 20.97
N LEU A 81 6.79 18.79 21.30
CA LEU A 81 5.62 18.43 20.48
C LEU A 81 4.66 19.61 20.22
N LYS A 82 4.62 20.62 21.12
CA LYS A 82 3.81 21.82 20.92
C LYS A 82 4.24 22.65 19.71
N VAL A 83 5.49 22.50 19.28
CA VAL A 83 6.05 23.14 18.08
C VAL A 83 6.06 22.16 16.92
N ILE A 84 6.50 20.92 17.16
CA ILE A 84 6.66 19.89 16.12
C ILE A 84 5.32 19.52 15.46
N VAL A 85 4.25 19.31 16.23
CA VAL A 85 2.98 18.81 15.65
C VAL A 85 2.34 19.84 14.71
N PRO A 86 2.21 21.13 15.07
CA PRO A 86 1.73 22.14 14.13
C PRO A 86 2.60 22.25 12.87
N ASP A 87 3.92 22.22 12.99
CA ASP A 87 4.84 22.33 11.85
C ASP A 87 4.64 21.19 10.83
N ILE A 88 4.32 19.99 11.30
CA ILE A 88 4.19 18.79 10.45
C ILE A 88 2.78 18.63 9.87
N TYR A 89 1.75 19.04 10.60
CA TYR A 89 0.36 18.71 10.25
C TYR A 89 -0.52 19.92 9.92
N ALA A 90 -0.19 21.12 10.39
CA ALA A 90 -1.06 22.29 10.23
C ALA A 90 -0.89 22.99 8.87
N GLU A 91 0.03 22.55 8.02
CA GLU A 91 0.18 23.07 6.67
C GLU A 91 -0.83 22.44 5.68
N GLY A 92 -1.30 23.24 4.72
CA GLY A 92 -2.15 22.79 3.62
C GLY A 92 -3.66 22.94 3.85
N GLU A 93 -4.43 22.44 2.90
CA GLU A 93 -5.90 22.64 2.83
C GLU A 93 -6.63 22.12 4.08
N TYR A 94 -6.12 21.06 4.70
CA TYR A 94 -6.73 20.40 5.86
C TYR A 94 -6.04 20.71 7.19
N GLY A 95 -5.12 21.67 7.24
CA GLY A 95 -4.33 21.98 8.44
C GLY A 95 -5.18 22.27 9.69
N GLU A 96 -6.31 22.94 9.51
CA GLU A 96 -7.27 23.23 10.59
C GLU A 96 -7.87 21.98 11.24
N LEU A 97 -7.96 20.86 10.52
CA LEU A 97 -8.44 19.57 11.05
C LEU A 97 -7.37 18.87 11.92
N TYR A 98 -6.12 19.31 11.86
CA TYR A 98 -5.03 18.83 12.73
C TYR A 98 -4.67 19.81 13.85
N SER A 99 -5.34 20.96 13.94
CA SER A 99 -4.99 22.03 14.89
C SER A 99 -5.23 21.64 16.35
N GLU A 100 -6.12 20.68 16.59
CA GLU A 100 -6.38 20.08 17.91
C GLU A 100 -5.86 18.66 17.91
N TRP A 101 -5.12 18.30 18.95
CA TRP A 101 -4.52 16.99 19.05
C TRP A 101 -4.20 16.61 20.49
N GLU A 102 -4.10 15.31 20.73
CA GLU A 102 -3.75 14.72 22.01
C GLU A 102 -2.65 13.66 21.84
N VAL A 103 -1.79 13.50 22.85
CA VAL A 103 -0.78 12.43 22.86
C VAL A 103 -1.42 11.16 23.39
N ILE A 104 -1.50 10.13 22.54
CA ILE A 104 -1.91 8.77 22.92
C ILE A 104 -0.75 8.07 23.64
N THR A 105 0.42 8.03 23.00
CA THR A 105 1.65 7.49 23.57
C THR A 105 2.87 8.30 23.12
N ALA A 106 3.90 8.30 23.96
CA ALA A 106 5.22 8.83 23.66
C ALA A 106 6.25 7.96 24.38
N LEU A 107 6.94 7.10 23.63
CA LEU A 107 7.85 6.08 24.15
C LEU A 107 9.09 5.95 23.25
N PRO A 108 10.29 5.70 23.83
CA PRO A 108 11.41 5.19 23.06
C PRO A 108 11.01 3.88 22.39
N PHE A 109 11.44 3.64 21.15
CA PHE A 109 11.10 2.42 20.42
C PHE A 109 11.46 1.12 21.16
N PRO A 110 12.64 0.99 21.82
CA PRO A 110 12.92 -0.22 22.61
C PRO A 110 11.92 -0.50 23.73
N LYS A 111 11.14 0.51 24.17
CA LYS A 111 10.08 0.37 25.17
C LYS A 111 8.71 0.03 24.57
N THR A 112 8.59 -0.11 23.26
CA THR A 112 7.35 -0.56 22.59
C THR A 112 7.26 -2.07 22.45
N VAL A 113 8.36 -2.81 22.63
CA VAL A 113 8.38 -4.29 22.58
C VAL A 113 7.37 -4.89 23.57
N GLY A 114 6.54 -5.81 23.09
CA GLY A 114 5.45 -6.42 23.86
C GLY A 114 4.19 -5.54 23.98
N LYS A 115 4.15 -4.37 23.33
CA LYS A 115 2.95 -3.54 23.20
C LYS A 115 2.39 -3.73 21.79
N GLU A 116 1.36 -4.56 21.67
CA GLU A 116 0.75 -4.98 20.40
C GLU A 116 0.47 -3.82 19.42
N LYS A 117 0.02 -2.66 19.93
CA LYS A 117 -0.30 -1.48 19.11
C LYS A 117 0.91 -0.66 18.65
N ASP A 118 2.07 -0.84 19.28
CA ASP A 118 3.23 0.05 19.11
C ASP A 118 4.48 -0.68 18.59
N GLU A 119 4.61 -1.99 18.85
CA GLU A 119 5.78 -2.80 18.50
C GLU A 119 6.04 -2.86 16.98
N ALA A 120 4.98 -2.93 16.18
CA ALA A 120 5.11 -2.96 14.72
C ALA A 120 5.82 -1.71 14.15
N TYR A 121 5.69 -0.55 14.80
CA TYR A 121 6.40 0.66 14.38
C TYR A 121 7.89 0.60 14.67
N TYR A 122 8.31 -0.12 15.70
CA TYR A 122 9.73 -0.33 15.97
C TYR A 122 10.36 -1.20 14.88
N GLU A 123 9.71 -2.31 14.52
CA GLU A 123 10.14 -3.14 13.40
C GLU A 123 10.18 -2.34 12.09
N MET A 124 9.19 -1.46 11.86
CA MET A 124 9.19 -0.55 10.72
C MET A 124 10.40 0.40 10.73
N ALA A 125 10.70 1.04 11.86
CA ALA A 125 11.85 1.92 12.00
C ALA A 125 13.18 1.18 11.73
N LYS A 126 13.33 -0.04 12.26
CA LYS A 126 14.49 -0.90 12.00
C LYS A 126 14.63 -1.24 10.52
N ASN A 127 13.52 -1.55 9.85
CA ASN A 127 13.51 -1.89 8.44
C ASN A 127 13.80 -0.68 7.53
N PHE A 128 13.43 0.53 7.94
CA PHE A 128 13.68 1.74 7.15
C PHE A 128 15.10 2.25 7.30
N CYS A 129 15.57 2.44 8.54
CA CYS A 129 16.84 3.14 8.79
C CYS A 129 17.84 2.35 9.65
N GLY A 130 17.56 1.08 9.92
CA GLY A 130 18.43 0.21 10.71
C GLY A 130 18.17 0.30 12.21
N GLU A 131 18.65 -0.74 12.92
CA GLU A 131 18.48 -0.89 14.36
C GLU A 131 19.07 0.28 15.16
N GLU A 132 20.27 0.74 14.81
CA GLU A 132 20.94 1.82 15.55
C GLU A 132 20.15 3.15 15.55
N ILE A 133 19.43 3.46 14.47
CA ILE A 133 18.56 4.64 14.39
C ILE A 133 17.27 4.41 15.16
N ALA A 134 16.67 3.22 15.02
CA ALA A 134 15.45 2.85 15.70
C ALA A 134 15.63 2.86 17.24
N ASP A 135 16.72 2.29 17.74
CA ASP A 135 17.05 2.21 19.18
C ASP A 135 17.12 3.58 19.86
N LYS A 136 17.52 4.60 19.10
CA LYS A 136 17.67 5.98 19.58
C LYS A 136 16.47 6.88 19.23
N SER A 137 15.43 6.30 18.65
CA SER A 137 14.25 7.03 18.23
C SER A 137 13.07 6.73 19.15
N TRP A 138 12.08 7.60 19.06
CA TRP A 138 10.82 7.52 19.79
C TRP A 138 9.67 7.39 18.83
N LEU A 139 8.66 6.66 19.28
CA LEU A 139 7.32 6.68 18.72
C LEU A 139 6.47 7.66 19.51
N VAL A 140 5.87 8.62 18.81
CA VAL A 140 4.75 9.40 19.33
C VAL A 140 3.52 9.11 18.50
N ARG A 141 2.43 8.74 19.19
CA ARG A 141 1.10 8.55 18.60
C ARG A 141 0.20 9.68 19.03
N LEU A 142 -0.47 10.27 18.06
CA LEU A 142 -1.33 11.45 18.22
C LEU A 142 -2.77 11.07 17.88
N TYR A 143 -3.72 11.69 18.57
CA TYR A 143 -5.14 11.68 18.23
C TYR A 143 -5.55 13.05 17.70
N PHE A 144 -6.35 13.11 16.65
CA PHE A 144 -6.84 14.35 16.04
C PHE A 144 -8.38 14.40 16.07
N PRO A 145 -9.00 14.96 17.13
CA PRO A 145 -10.45 14.89 17.35
C PRO A 145 -11.27 15.58 16.24
N LYS A 146 -10.73 16.60 15.57
CA LYS A 146 -11.45 17.28 14.48
C LYS A 146 -11.68 16.41 13.25
N TRP A 147 -11.00 15.27 13.13
CA TRP A 147 -11.25 14.28 12.08
C TRP A 147 -12.38 13.29 12.40
N GLU A 148 -12.99 13.37 13.58
CA GLU A 148 -14.13 12.54 13.99
C GLU A 148 -15.30 12.66 13.01
N GLY A 149 -15.79 11.52 12.53
CA GLY A 149 -16.88 11.47 11.54
C GLY A 149 -16.48 11.91 10.13
N ILE A 150 -15.23 12.35 9.90
CA ILE A 150 -14.72 12.78 8.59
C ILE A 150 -13.83 11.68 7.99
N SER A 151 -12.79 11.26 8.72
CA SER A 151 -11.83 10.27 8.21
C SER A 151 -11.24 9.43 9.33
N ALA A 152 -11.53 8.13 9.31
CA ALA A 152 -10.97 7.18 10.28
C ALA A 152 -9.44 7.06 10.18
N SER A 153 -8.86 7.26 8.99
CA SER A 153 -7.40 7.17 8.78
C SER A 153 -6.67 8.42 9.24
N ALA A 154 -7.33 9.57 9.34
CA ALA A 154 -6.73 10.82 9.79
C ALA A 154 -6.96 11.10 11.28
N LEU A 155 -7.70 10.23 11.97
CA LEU A 155 -7.94 10.31 13.42
C LEU A 155 -6.67 10.11 14.24
N GLU A 156 -5.69 9.38 13.73
CA GLU A 156 -4.42 9.19 14.42
C GLU A 156 -3.25 9.51 13.50
N GLY A 157 -2.20 10.10 14.06
CA GLY A 157 -0.91 10.29 13.40
C GLY A 157 0.20 9.60 14.19
N GLN A 158 1.21 9.13 13.48
CA GLN A 158 2.40 8.54 14.10
C GLN A 158 3.65 9.24 13.59
N ILE A 159 4.49 9.71 14.49
CA ILE A 159 5.74 10.38 14.14
C ILE A 159 6.90 9.70 14.83
N PHE A 160 7.98 9.53 14.08
CA PHE A 160 9.22 8.93 14.52
C PHE A 160 10.23 10.05 14.65
N LEU A 161 10.80 10.17 15.85
CA LEU A 161 11.59 11.33 16.20
C LEU A 161 12.77 10.94 17.07
N ALA A 162 13.80 11.77 17.00
CA ALA A 162 15.01 11.59 17.76
C ALA A 162 15.49 12.95 18.28
N LYS A 163 16.37 12.90 19.29
CA LYS A 163 17.03 14.08 19.81
C LYS A 163 18.41 14.21 19.18
N SER A 164 18.71 15.39 18.64
CA SER A 164 20.02 15.72 18.10
C SER A 164 21.01 15.99 19.24
N LYS A 165 22.31 15.92 18.96
CA LYS A 165 23.37 16.32 19.90
C LYS A 165 23.33 17.81 20.28
N ASP A 166 22.61 18.62 19.50
CA ASP A 166 22.39 20.03 19.78
C ASP A 166 21.17 20.23 20.71
N ASN A 167 20.64 19.15 21.31
CA ASN A 167 19.46 19.10 22.17
C ASN A 167 18.14 19.45 21.49
N GLU A 168 18.05 19.28 20.17
CA GLU A 168 16.82 19.55 19.42
C GLU A 168 16.11 18.25 19.02
N TRP A 169 14.81 18.19 19.30
CA TRP A 169 13.95 17.10 18.81
C TRP A 169 13.58 17.35 17.35
N PHE A 170 13.76 16.34 16.52
CA PHE A 170 13.40 16.40 15.11
C PHE A 170 12.65 15.13 14.69
N VAL A 171 11.70 15.30 13.78
CA VAL A 171 10.99 14.18 13.15
C VAL A 171 11.75 13.77 11.90
N TRP A 172 12.05 12.47 11.80
CA TRP A 172 12.69 11.90 10.62
C TRP A 172 11.75 11.03 9.81
N PHE A 173 10.57 10.68 10.35
CA PHE A 173 9.53 10.01 9.60
C PHE A 173 8.15 10.30 10.18
N ARG A 174 7.17 10.51 9.28
CA ARG A 174 5.74 10.60 9.61
C ARG A 174 5.02 9.46 8.93
N TYR A 175 4.18 8.78 9.69
CA TYR A 175 3.30 7.72 9.23
C TYR A 175 1.85 8.17 9.42
N HIS A 176 1.17 8.36 8.28
CA HIS A 176 -0.16 8.99 8.09
C HIS A 176 -0.27 10.46 8.53
#